data_AF-A0A2I0UV76-F1
#
_entry.id   AF-A0A2I0UV76-F1
#
_cell.length_a   1.000
_cell.length_b   1.000
_cell.length_c   1.000
_cell.angle_alpha   90.00
_cell.angle_beta   90.00
_cell.angle_gamma   90.00
#
_symmetry.space_group_name_H-M   'P 1'
#
loop_
_entity.id
_entity.type
_entity.pdbx_description
1 polymer ?
#
loop_
_entity_poly.entity_id
_entity_poly.type
_entity_poly.pdbx_seq_one_letter_code
_entity_poly.pdbx_strand_id
1 'polypeptide(L)'
;MNRHWRQLVILPMLIFLLVLPIQAFAAKKLIPMGEAIGIQLQLSHVFVAHDVLLASNQWMKGGAVIEKINDVPVKSLADAKQAVAKDGQQKWTINSGGQQITLELQDQEAEHVISFLKDETDGVGTLTYIDPETKNYGALGHQIVDSTLQEAPVFKAGSIFLASIQQIRKSTPGQPGYKISSIEKHQERLGSIDKNTIYGIFGRWEEGYQQRLPKAIEIMHEKDIKAGKAEIYTAIEGSKVESFTIEITKVENERLEFLVSDKKLIEKTGGILQGMSGSPIIQDGRFVGAVTHMFVEEPKKGAALTVAEMLRRSS
;
A
#
# COMPACT_ATOMS: atom_id res chain seq x y z
N MET A 1 -15.12 66.26 18.98
CA MET A 1 -15.79 64.95 19.11
C MET A 1 -15.49 64.41 20.52
N ASN A 2 -16.50 64.34 21.39
CA ASN A 2 -16.34 64.21 22.85
C ASN A 2 -15.62 62.92 23.28
N ARG A 3 -14.68 63.05 24.22
CA ARG A 3 -13.85 61.97 24.78
C ARG A 3 -14.69 60.83 25.39
N HIS A 4 -15.88 61.14 25.89
CA HIS A 4 -16.86 60.17 26.40
C HIS A 4 -17.49 59.27 25.33
N TRP A 5 -17.64 59.76 24.08
CA TRP A 5 -18.18 58.97 22.98
C TRP A 5 -17.20 57.92 22.46
N ARG A 6 -15.88 58.20 22.51
CA ARG A 6 -14.85 57.21 22.16
C ARG A 6 -14.88 56.00 23.11
N GLN A 7 -15.06 56.21 24.41
CA GLN A 7 -15.08 55.10 25.38
C GLN A 7 -16.35 54.23 25.27
N LEU A 8 -17.50 54.83 24.95
CA LEU A 8 -18.77 54.12 24.78
C LEU A 8 -18.83 53.23 23.53
N VAL A 9 -17.99 53.47 22.52
CA VAL A 9 -17.93 52.64 21.30
C VAL A 9 -16.80 51.61 21.37
N ILE A 10 -15.65 51.97 21.97
CA ILE A 10 -14.48 51.08 22.04
C ILE A 10 -14.73 49.88 22.97
N LEU A 11 -15.42 50.09 24.11
CA LEU A 11 -15.66 49.02 25.09
C LEU A 11 -16.57 47.89 24.55
N PRO A 12 -17.75 48.16 23.94
CA PRO A 12 -18.56 47.09 23.35
C PRO A 12 -17.90 46.45 22.13
N MET A 13 -17.07 47.19 21.36
CA MET A 13 -16.31 46.62 20.23
C MET A 13 -15.20 45.65 20.69
N LEU A 14 -14.53 45.95 21.80
CA LEU A 14 -13.56 45.03 22.43
C LEU A 14 -14.22 43.77 23.00
N ILE A 15 -15.41 43.93 23.61
CA ILE A 15 -16.21 42.79 24.08
C ILE A 15 -16.64 41.94 22.89
N PHE A 16 -17.09 42.54 21.77
CA PHE A 16 -17.47 41.83 20.55
C PHE A 16 -16.31 41.02 19.93
N LEU A 17 -15.08 41.53 19.98
CA LEU A 17 -13.86 40.81 19.58
C LEU A 17 -13.52 39.63 20.51
N LEU A 18 -13.91 39.68 21.79
CA LEU A 18 -13.76 38.59 22.75
C LEU A 18 -14.85 37.50 22.61
N VAL A 19 -16.02 37.82 22.02
CA VAL A 19 -17.11 36.85 21.77
C VAL A 19 -17.10 36.27 20.36
N LEU A 20 -16.11 36.62 19.51
CA LEU A 20 -15.94 35.90 18.26
C LEU A 20 -15.64 34.45 18.61
N PRO A 21 -16.46 33.48 18.16
CA PRO A 21 -16.10 32.09 18.32
C PRO A 21 -14.79 31.92 17.58
N ILE A 22 -13.69 31.73 18.32
CA ILE A 22 -12.47 31.20 17.75
C ILE A 22 -12.91 29.85 17.22
N GLN A 23 -13.19 29.78 15.92
CA GLN A 23 -13.32 28.50 15.23
C GLN A 23 -11.94 27.88 15.31
N ALA A 24 -11.67 27.20 16.41
CA ALA A 24 -10.56 26.28 16.50
C ALA A 24 -10.84 25.25 15.40
N PHE A 25 -10.12 25.39 14.27
CA PHE A 25 -10.10 24.37 13.24
C PHE A 25 -9.73 23.06 13.95
N ALA A 26 -10.70 22.14 14.05
CA ALA A 26 -10.46 20.86 14.68
C ALA A 26 -9.31 20.19 13.93
N ALA A 27 -8.24 19.87 14.65
CA ALA A 27 -7.09 19.22 14.04
C ALA A 27 -7.51 17.88 13.45
N LYS A 28 -7.14 17.61 12.20
CA LYS A 28 -7.49 16.37 11.50
C LYS A 28 -6.95 15.17 12.29
N LYS A 29 -7.81 14.18 12.48
CA LYS A 29 -7.47 12.93 13.17
C LYS A 29 -7.54 11.75 12.23
N LEU A 30 -6.65 10.79 12.43
CA LEU A 30 -6.62 9.52 11.72
C LEU A 30 -6.46 8.38 12.72
N ILE A 31 -6.94 7.20 12.37
CA ILE A 31 -6.70 5.97 13.12
C ILE A 31 -5.40 5.37 12.59
N PRO A 32 -4.30 5.32 13.38
CA PRO A 32 -3.09 4.63 12.99
C PRO A 32 -3.31 3.12 13.11
N MET A 33 -2.93 2.39 12.08
CA MET A 33 -3.23 0.97 11.92
C MET A 33 -1.99 0.12 12.23
N GLY A 34 -1.16 -0.23 11.23
CA GLY A 34 0.06 -1.02 11.39
C GLY A 34 -0.11 -2.53 11.11
N GLU A 35 -1.34 -2.97 10.81
CA GLU A 35 -1.69 -4.33 10.44
C GLU A 35 -1.06 -4.73 9.10
N ALA A 36 -0.62 -5.98 9.01
CA ALA A 36 -0.24 -6.57 7.73
C ALA A 36 -1.48 -6.83 6.89
N ILE A 37 -1.41 -6.49 5.61
CA ILE A 37 -2.50 -6.69 4.65
C ILE A 37 -2.02 -7.46 3.42
N GLY A 38 -2.90 -8.34 2.92
CA GLY A 38 -2.84 -8.87 1.57
C GLY A 38 -3.48 -7.87 0.61
N ILE A 39 -2.90 -7.72 -0.56
CA ILE A 39 -3.36 -6.84 -1.63
C ILE A 39 -3.61 -7.72 -2.84
N GLN A 40 -4.77 -7.55 -3.46
CA GLN A 40 -5.11 -8.22 -4.72
C GLN A 40 -5.58 -7.16 -5.72
N LEU A 41 -4.92 -7.08 -6.87
CA LEU A 41 -5.26 -6.18 -7.96
C LEU A 41 -5.72 -7.00 -9.15
N GLN A 42 -7.00 -6.85 -9.53
CA GLN A 42 -7.54 -7.47 -10.73
C GLN A 42 -7.15 -6.62 -11.94
N LEU A 43 -6.39 -7.21 -12.86
CA LEU A 43 -5.86 -6.55 -14.03
C LEU A 43 -6.92 -6.34 -15.12
N SER A 44 -6.60 -5.45 -16.05
CA SER A 44 -7.42 -5.18 -17.24
C SER A 44 -7.10 -6.12 -18.41
N HIS A 45 -6.10 -6.98 -18.26
CA HIS A 45 -5.59 -7.88 -19.29
C HIS A 45 -5.14 -9.21 -18.69
N VAL A 46 -4.96 -10.22 -19.54
CA VAL A 46 -4.40 -11.53 -19.17
C VAL A 46 -2.95 -11.58 -19.64
N PHE A 47 -2.03 -12.01 -18.79
CA PHE A 47 -0.62 -12.15 -19.13
C PHE A 47 -0.06 -13.51 -18.72
N VAL A 48 1.09 -13.87 -19.30
CA VAL A 48 1.80 -15.11 -19.01
C VAL A 48 2.74 -14.88 -17.82
N ALA A 49 2.58 -15.63 -16.73
CA ALA A 49 3.32 -15.40 -15.49
C ALA A 49 4.82 -15.73 -15.58
N HIS A 50 5.18 -16.73 -16.39
CA HIS A 50 6.55 -17.24 -16.56
C HIS A 50 6.80 -17.63 -18.02
N ASP A 51 8.07 -17.72 -18.42
CA ASP A 51 8.43 -18.23 -19.74
C ASP A 51 7.90 -19.67 -19.93
N VAL A 52 7.15 -19.89 -21.02
CA VAL A 52 6.64 -21.21 -21.43
C VAL A 52 7.27 -21.62 -22.75
N LEU A 53 7.89 -22.80 -22.79
CA LEU A 53 8.40 -23.40 -24.01
C LEU A 53 7.26 -24.10 -24.75
N LEU A 54 7.05 -23.70 -26.00
CA LEU A 54 6.02 -24.26 -26.88
C LEU A 54 6.57 -25.44 -27.68
N ALA A 55 5.69 -26.32 -28.16
CA ALA A 55 5.98 -27.46 -29.03
C ALA A 55 6.61 -27.02 -30.37
N SER A 56 6.33 -25.79 -30.81
CA SER A 56 7.01 -25.15 -31.95
C SER A 56 8.47 -24.76 -31.68
N ASN A 57 8.99 -25.07 -30.48
CA ASN A 57 10.31 -24.68 -29.97
C ASN A 57 10.49 -23.15 -29.85
N GLN A 58 9.37 -22.42 -29.73
CA GLN A 58 9.33 -20.99 -29.47
C GLN A 58 9.04 -20.74 -27.98
N TRP A 59 9.53 -19.62 -27.46
CA TRP A 59 9.25 -19.21 -26.08
C TRP A 59 8.12 -18.19 -26.05
N MET A 60 7.05 -18.51 -25.34
CA MET A 60 6.08 -17.52 -24.88
C MET A 60 6.65 -16.87 -23.61
N LYS A 61 7.05 -15.60 -23.72
CA LYS A 61 7.75 -14.90 -22.64
C LYS A 61 6.82 -14.50 -21.50
N GLY A 62 7.35 -14.56 -20.27
CA GLY A 62 6.69 -13.95 -19.12
C GLY A 62 6.41 -12.48 -19.38
N GLY A 63 5.20 -12.03 -19.03
CA GLY A 63 4.70 -10.70 -19.30
C GLY A 63 4.05 -10.51 -20.68
N ALA A 64 4.09 -11.53 -21.55
CA ALA A 64 3.31 -11.47 -22.79
C ALA A 64 1.81 -11.40 -22.47
N VAL A 65 1.11 -10.45 -23.11
CA VAL A 65 -0.31 -10.22 -22.92
C VAL A 65 -1.10 -11.01 -23.95
N ILE A 66 -2.10 -11.77 -23.50
CA ILE A 66 -3.01 -12.52 -24.38
C ILE A 66 -4.13 -11.58 -24.81
N GLU A 67 -4.13 -11.19 -26.09
CA GLU A 67 -5.13 -10.27 -26.64
C GLU A 67 -6.36 -11.01 -27.17
N LYS A 68 -6.13 -12.13 -27.88
CA LYS A 68 -7.18 -12.96 -28.47
C LYS A 68 -6.81 -14.43 -28.52
N ILE A 69 -7.82 -15.27 -28.40
CA ILE A 69 -7.77 -16.70 -28.73
C ILE A 69 -8.84 -16.93 -29.79
N ASN A 70 -8.42 -17.39 -30.96
CA ASN A 70 -9.19 -17.36 -32.20
C ASN A 70 -9.73 -15.95 -32.47
N ASP A 71 -11.04 -15.80 -32.62
CA ASP A 71 -11.70 -14.50 -32.82
C ASP A 71 -12.24 -13.89 -31.52
N VAL A 72 -11.98 -14.52 -30.36
CA VAL A 72 -12.50 -14.08 -29.06
C VAL A 72 -11.47 -13.18 -28.36
N PRO A 73 -11.80 -11.91 -28.04
CA PRO A 73 -10.97 -11.05 -27.21
C PRO A 73 -10.85 -11.60 -25.78
N VAL A 74 -9.65 -11.56 -25.23
CA VAL A 74 -9.35 -12.06 -23.89
C VAL A 74 -9.07 -10.90 -22.95
N LYS A 75 -9.91 -10.72 -21.92
CA LYS A 75 -9.75 -9.66 -20.89
C LYS A 75 -9.70 -10.22 -19.47
N SER A 76 -9.98 -11.50 -19.31
CA SER A 76 -9.95 -12.23 -18.05
C SER A 76 -9.54 -13.68 -18.28
N LEU A 77 -9.08 -14.34 -17.23
CA LEU A 77 -8.76 -15.75 -17.26
C LEU A 77 -9.99 -16.61 -17.58
N ALA A 78 -11.19 -16.13 -17.23
CA ALA A 78 -12.44 -16.77 -17.61
C ALA A 78 -12.67 -16.72 -19.13
N ASP A 79 -12.43 -15.57 -19.77
CA ASP A 79 -12.51 -15.42 -21.23
C ASP A 79 -11.52 -16.38 -21.91
N ALA A 80 -10.27 -16.45 -21.42
CA ALA A 80 -9.25 -17.34 -21.96
C ALA A 80 -9.70 -18.81 -21.91
N LYS A 81 -10.20 -19.26 -20.75
CA LYS A 81 -10.71 -20.62 -20.56
C LYS A 81 -11.91 -20.93 -21.45
N GLN A 82 -12.77 -19.95 -21.72
CA GLN A 82 -13.93 -20.12 -22.60
C GLN A 82 -13.54 -20.12 -24.08
N ALA A 83 -12.53 -19.34 -24.46
CA ALA A 83 -12.10 -19.17 -25.84
C ALA A 83 -11.25 -20.33 -26.38
N VAL A 84 -10.62 -21.10 -25.47
CA VAL A 84 -9.85 -22.28 -25.86
C VAL A 84 -10.75 -23.36 -26.45
N ALA A 85 -10.39 -23.81 -27.65
CA ALA A 85 -11.09 -24.88 -28.34
C ALA A 85 -10.81 -26.22 -27.65
N LYS A 86 -11.83 -27.10 -27.60
CA LYS A 86 -11.72 -28.45 -27.01
C LYS A 86 -10.98 -29.45 -27.89
N ASP A 87 -10.80 -29.13 -29.17
CA ASP A 87 -10.13 -29.98 -30.14
C ASP A 87 -9.53 -29.12 -31.25
N GLY A 88 -8.40 -29.57 -31.78
CA GLY A 88 -7.70 -28.97 -32.91
C GLY A 88 -6.82 -27.76 -32.59
N GLN A 89 -6.30 -27.17 -33.68
CA GLN A 89 -5.37 -26.06 -33.64
C GLN A 89 -6.11 -24.73 -33.45
N GLN A 90 -5.55 -23.85 -32.61
CA GLN A 90 -6.15 -22.58 -32.25
C GLN A 90 -5.13 -21.45 -32.35
N LYS A 91 -5.62 -20.30 -32.83
CA LYS A 91 -4.79 -19.13 -33.13
C LYS A 91 -4.76 -18.20 -31.95
N TRP A 92 -3.59 -17.96 -31.37
CA TRP A 92 -3.41 -17.05 -30.25
C TRP A 92 -2.74 -15.78 -30.73
N THR A 93 -3.36 -14.63 -30.45
CA THR A 93 -2.76 -13.32 -30.69
C THR A 93 -2.26 -12.77 -29.36
N ILE A 94 -0.95 -12.55 -29.26
CA ILE A 94 -0.30 -12.06 -28.05
C ILE A 94 0.46 -10.76 -28.34
N ASN A 95 0.66 -9.95 -27.31
CA ASN A 95 1.59 -8.82 -27.33
C ASN A 95 2.78 -9.15 -26.42
N SER A 96 3.97 -9.30 -27.00
CA SER A 96 5.20 -9.61 -26.28
C SER A 96 6.21 -8.49 -26.53
N GLY A 97 6.56 -7.73 -25.49
CA GLY A 97 7.51 -6.61 -25.60
C GLY A 97 7.07 -5.51 -26.58
N GLY A 98 5.76 -5.27 -26.71
CA GLY A 98 5.20 -4.29 -27.65
C GLY A 98 5.01 -4.79 -29.08
N GLN A 99 5.34 -6.06 -29.36
CA GLN A 99 5.14 -6.67 -30.67
C GLN A 99 3.97 -7.65 -30.64
N GLN A 100 3.06 -7.51 -31.62
CA GLN A 100 1.98 -8.46 -31.80
C GLN A 100 2.49 -9.71 -32.51
N ILE A 101 2.30 -10.88 -31.89
CA ILE A 101 2.72 -12.19 -32.39
C ILE A 101 1.49 -13.08 -32.49
N THR A 102 1.39 -13.83 -33.59
CA THR A 102 0.41 -14.90 -33.75
C THR A 102 1.09 -16.23 -33.52
N LEU A 103 0.49 -17.06 -32.67
CA LEU A 103 0.93 -18.43 -32.39
C LEU A 103 -0.20 -19.39 -32.73
N GLU A 104 0.15 -20.62 -33.09
CA GLU A 104 -0.80 -21.69 -33.28
C GLU A 104 -0.50 -22.79 -32.26
N LEU A 105 -1.47 -23.07 -31.39
CA LEU A 105 -1.33 -24.03 -30.29
C LEU A 105 -2.31 -25.19 -30.52
N GLN A 106 -1.90 -26.41 -30.17
CA GLN A 106 -2.83 -27.54 -30.08
C GLN A 106 -3.60 -27.49 -28.75
N ASP A 107 -4.70 -28.24 -28.65
CA ASP A 107 -5.58 -28.34 -27.48
C ASP A 107 -4.81 -28.58 -26.15
N GLN A 108 -4.00 -29.64 -26.08
CA GLN A 108 -3.26 -29.99 -24.85
C GLN A 108 -2.24 -28.92 -24.45
N GLU A 109 -1.61 -28.30 -25.45
CA GLU A 109 -0.63 -27.25 -25.23
C GLU A 109 -1.30 -25.96 -24.75
N ALA A 110 -2.46 -25.61 -25.29
CA ALA A 110 -3.25 -24.46 -24.86
C ALA A 110 -3.75 -24.61 -23.42
N GLU A 111 -4.21 -25.81 -23.03
CA GLU A 111 -4.58 -26.10 -21.62
C GLU A 111 -3.38 -25.93 -20.68
N HIS A 112 -2.19 -26.38 -21.11
CA HIS A 112 -0.97 -26.18 -20.34
C HIS A 112 -0.63 -24.68 -20.22
N VAL A 113 -0.69 -23.91 -21.31
CA VAL A 113 -0.45 -22.45 -21.29
C VAL A 113 -1.43 -21.72 -20.37
N ILE A 114 -2.73 -22.08 -20.35
CA ILE A 114 -3.73 -21.49 -19.45
C ILE A 114 -3.29 -21.54 -17.98
N SER A 115 -2.60 -22.60 -17.56
CA SER A 115 -2.15 -22.76 -16.17
C SER A 115 -1.09 -21.74 -15.74
N PHE A 116 -0.43 -21.07 -16.70
CA PHE A 116 0.52 -19.99 -16.47
C PHE A 116 -0.09 -18.60 -16.67
N LEU A 117 -1.34 -18.51 -17.12
CA LEU A 117 -2.01 -17.24 -17.32
C LEU A 117 -2.49 -16.65 -16.00
N LYS A 118 -2.32 -15.34 -15.86
CA LYS A 118 -2.83 -14.55 -14.74
C LYS A 118 -3.56 -13.32 -15.26
N ASP A 119 -4.60 -12.92 -14.55
CA ASP A 119 -5.30 -11.65 -14.73
C ASP A 119 -5.40 -10.87 -13.41
N GLU A 120 -4.54 -11.21 -12.45
CA GLU A 120 -4.42 -10.59 -11.14
C GLU A 120 -2.96 -10.52 -10.69
N THR A 121 -2.66 -9.50 -9.88
CA THR A 121 -1.39 -9.31 -9.20
C THR A 121 -1.65 -9.24 -7.70
N ASP A 122 -0.90 -10.05 -6.94
CA ASP A 122 -0.93 -10.03 -5.49
C ASP A 122 0.22 -9.19 -4.91
N GLY A 123 0.00 -8.65 -3.72
CA GLY A 123 1.00 -7.93 -2.95
C GLY A 123 0.79 -8.11 -1.45
N VAL A 124 1.77 -7.68 -0.68
CA VAL A 124 1.68 -7.59 0.78
C VAL A 124 2.11 -6.21 1.23
N GLY A 125 1.45 -5.69 2.24
CA GLY A 125 1.70 -4.35 2.73
C GLY A 125 1.39 -4.16 4.20
N THR A 126 1.56 -2.93 4.68
CA THR A 126 1.07 -2.49 5.98
C THR A 126 -0.02 -1.43 5.77
N LEU A 127 -1.17 -1.63 6.40
CA LEU A 127 -2.21 -0.62 6.47
C LEU A 127 -1.72 0.54 7.34
N THR A 128 -1.72 1.76 6.80
CA THR A 128 -1.14 2.92 7.49
C THR A 128 -2.16 3.61 8.35
N TYR A 129 -3.26 4.05 7.74
CA TYR A 129 -4.27 4.82 8.44
C TYR A 129 -5.66 4.56 7.90
N ILE A 130 -6.66 4.81 8.73
CA ILE A 130 -8.05 5.00 8.32
C ILE A 130 -8.49 6.39 8.74
N ASP A 131 -9.12 7.12 7.83
CA ASP A 131 -9.85 8.35 8.14
C ASP A 131 -11.25 7.99 8.65
N PRO A 132 -11.56 8.20 9.94
CA PRO A 132 -12.85 7.80 10.50
C PRO A 132 -14.03 8.59 9.93
N GLU A 133 -13.80 9.79 9.38
CA GLU A 133 -14.85 10.65 8.84
C GLU A 133 -15.25 10.25 7.43
N THR A 134 -14.25 9.97 6.58
CA THR A 134 -14.47 9.69 5.15
C THR A 134 -14.45 8.21 4.81
N LYS A 135 -13.96 7.36 5.73
CA LYS A 135 -13.63 5.95 5.51
C LYS A 135 -12.55 5.73 4.44
N ASN A 136 -11.84 6.78 4.03
CA ASN A 136 -10.67 6.60 3.19
C ASN A 136 -9.53 6.00 4.00
N TYR A 137 -8.72 5.16 3.37
CA TYR A 137 -7.50 4.64 3.98
C TYR A 137 -6.29 4.86 3.08
N GLY A 138 -5.11 4.83 3.70
CA GLY A 138 -3.84 4.72 3.00
C GLY A 138 -3.06 3.51 3.50
N ALA A 139 -2.35 2.85 2.60
CA ALA A 139 -1.45 1.76 2.94
C ALA A 139 -0.19 1.82 2.06
N LEU A 140 0.89 1.21 2.55
CA LEU A 140 2.23 1.31 1.97
C LEU A 140 2.77 2.74 1.94
N GLY A 141 4.06 2.87 1.64
CA GLY A 141 4.70 4.14 1.29
C GLY A 141 5.26 4.15 -0.14
N HIS A 142 4.82 3.21 -0.99
CA HIS A 142 5.24 3.06 -2.38
C HIS A 142 4.18 2.34 -3.23
N GLN A 143 4.33 2.39 -4.55
CA GLN A 143 3.45 1.67 -5.48
C GLN A 143 3.67 0.16 -5.44
N ILE A 144 2.63 -0.60 -5.74
CA ILE A 144 2.77 -2.02 -6.12
C ILE A 144 3.32 -2.08 -7.55
N VAL A 145 4.36 -2.88 -7.73
CA VAL A 145 4.98 -3.21 -9.02
C VAL A 145 4.85 -4.72 -9.20
N ASP A 146 4.33 -5.15 -10.35
CA ASP A 146 4.26 -6.57 -10.67
C ASP A 146 5.66 -7.07 -11.10
N SER A 147 6.13 -8.16 -10.49
CA SER A 147 7.49 -8.67 -10.75
C SER A 147 7.66 -9.26 -12.14
N THR A 148 6.60 -9.69 -12.81
CA THR A 148 6.65 -10.22 -14.17
C THR A 148 6.52 -9.09 -15.18
N LEU A 149 5.59 -8.15 -14.97
CA LEU A 149 5.39 -7.01 -15.87
C LEU A 149 6.49 -5.93 -15.71
N GLN A 150 7.20 -5.91 -14.57
CA GLN A 150 8.24 -4.93 -14.22
C GLN A 150 7.73 -3.47 -14.16
N GLU A 151 6.41 -3.29 -14.02
CA GLU A 151 5.76 -1.98 -13.94
C GLU A 151 4.58 -1.98 -12.96
N ALA A 152 4.05 -0.79 -12.68
CA ALA A 152 2.84 -0.66 -11.88
C ALA A 152 1.65 -1.17 -12.70
N PRO A 153 0.94 -2.22 -12.26
CA PRO A 153 -0.10 -2.83 -13.08
C PRO A 153 -1.32 -1.91 -13.21
N VAL A 154 -1.89 -1.86 -14.42
CA VAL A 154 -3.19 -1.22 -14.67
C VAL A 154 -4.31 -2.18 -14.27
N PHE A 155 -5.05 -1.80 -13.22
CA PHE A 155 -6.08 -2.64 -12.61
C PHE A 155 -7.48 -2.02 -12.76
N LYS A 156 -8.50 -2.87 -12.80
CA LYS A 156 -9.93 -2.48 -12.87
C LYS A 156 -10.63 -2.50 -11.51
N ALA A 157 -10.13 -3.33 -10.60
CA ALA A 157 -10.60 -3.44 -9.23
C ALA A 157 -9.44 -3.91 -8.35
N GLY A 158 -9.43 -3.52 -7.09
CA GLY A 158 -8.51 -4.06 -6.11
C GLY A 158 -9.16 -4.20 -4.75
N SER A 159 -8.61 -5.09 -3.95
CA SER A 159 -9.10 -5.40 -2.61
C SER A 159 -7.94 -5.57 -1.64
N ILE A 160 -8.17 -5.18 -0.40
CA ILE A 160 -7.28 -5.49 0.72
C ILE A 160 -7.92 -6.50 1.66
N PHE A 161 -7.08 -7.35 2.24
CA PHE A 161 -7.45 -8.41 3.17
C PHE A 161 -6.51 -8.40 4.36
N LEU A 162 -6.97 -8.89 5.52
CA LEU A 162 -6.06 -9.05 6.64
C LEU A 162 -5.04 -10.16 6.33
N ALA A 163 -3.79 -9.92 6.72
CA ALA A 163 -2.74 -10.92 6.65
C ALA A 163 -2.17 -11.19 8.05
N SER A 164 -1.79 -12.44 8.27
CA SER A 164 -1.08 -12.87 9.48
C SER A 164 0.38 -13.18 9.14
N ILE A 165 1.30 -12.64 9.93
CA ILE A 165 2.74 -12.87 9.81
C ILE A 165 3.06 -14.24 10.42
N GLN A 166 3.44 -15.17 9.55
CA GLN A 166 3.78 -16.54 9.93
C GLN A 166 5.26 -16.65 10.30
N GLN A 167 6.12 -15.96 9.55
CA GLN A 167 7.55 -15.99 9.76
C GLN A 167 8.20 -14.68 9.31
N ILE A 168 9.38 -14.40 9.86
CA ILE A 168 10.22 -13.30 9.43
C ILE A 168 11.56 -13.85 8.96
N ARG A 169 11.98 -13.42 7.76
CA ARG A 169 13.38 -13.48 7.35
C ARG A 169 14.03 -12.16 7.75
N LYS A 170 15.04 -12.24 8.62
CA LYS A 170 15.73 -11.06 9.15
C LYS A 170 16.50 -10.31 8.05
N SER A 171 16.53 -8.99 8.15
CA SER A 171 17.46 -8.16 7.39
C SER A 171 18.87 -8.27 7.95
N THR A 172 19.85 -8.32 7.07
CA THR A 172 21.27 -8.11 7.37
C THR A 172 21.84 -7.08 6.39
N PRO A 173 22.97 -6.42 6.68
CA PRO A 173 23.62 -5.53 5.72
C PRO A 173 23.78 -6.21 4.34
N GLY A 174 23.32 -5.53 3.29
CA GLY A 174 23.36 -6.03 1.92
C GLY A 174 22.27 -7.05 1.57
N GLN A 175 21.47 -7.51 2.53
CA GLN A 175 20.40 -8.51 2.32
C GLN A 175 19.10 -8.10 3.02
N PRO A 176 18.18 -7.46 2.29
CA PRO A 176 16.86 -7.11 2.82
C PRO A 176 16.09 -8.33 3.29
N GLY A 177 15.56 -8.27 4.51
CA GLY A 177 14.61 -9.23 5.04
C GLY A 177 13.19 -8.97 4.52
N TYR A 178 12.27 -9.86 4.87
CA TYR A 178 10.85 -9.73 4.51
C TYR A 178 9.93 -10.48 5.47
N LYS A 179 8.67 -10.01 5.56
CA LYS A 179 7.58 -10.72 6.25
C LYS A 179 7.07 -11.85 5.35
N ILE A 180 7.00 -13.07 5.89
CA ILE A 180 6.29 -14.20 5.27
C ILE A 180 4.91 -14.22 5.91
N SER A 181 3.88 -13.93 5.11
CA SER A 181 2.52 -13.78 5.59
C SER A 181 1.56 -14.68 4.82
N SER A 182 0.49 -15.08 5.48
CA SER A 182 -0.64 -15.76 4.88
C SER A 182 -1.82 -14.80 4.84
N ILE A 183 -2.46 -14.67 3.67
CA ILE A 183 -3.73 -13.97 3.56
C ILE A 183 -4.79 -14.84 4.23
N GLU A 184 -5.50 -14.28 5.19
CA GLU A 184 -6.62 -14.97 5.83
C GLU A 184 -7.84 -14.90 4.89
N LYS A 185 -7.84 -15.70 3.82
CA LYS A 185 -8.88 -15.66 2.76
C LYS A 185 -10.31 -15.99 3.25
N HIS A 186 -10.44 -16.54 4.46
CA HIS A 186 -11.74 -16.74 5.12
C HIS A 186 -12.25 -15.50 5.86
N GLN A 187 -11.40 -14.47 6.03
CA GLN A 187 -11.83 -13.17 6.53
C GLN A 187 -12.40 -12.32 5.41
N GLU A 188 -13.35 -11.48 5.79
CA GLU A 188 -14.02 -10.53 4.90
C GLU A 188 -13.01 -9.53 4.31
N ARG A 189 -13.27 -9.13 3.08
CA ARG A 189 -12.58 -8.02 2.42
C ARG A 189 -12.60 -6.78 3.34
N LEU A 190 -11.44 -6.16 3.52
CA LEU A 190 -11.28 -4.97 4.38
C LEU A 190 -11.60 -3.66 3.67
N GLY A 191 -11.53 -3.63 2.34
CA GLY A 191 -11.74 -2.41 1.57
C GLY A 191 -11.41 -2.55 0.09
N SER A 192 -11.81 -1.55 -0.69
CA SER A 192 -11.44 -1.39 -2.10
C SER A 192 -10.07 -0.72 -2.25
N ILE A 193 -9.38 -1.00 -3.34
CA ILE A 193 -8.25 -0.18 -3.81
C ILE A 193 -8.74 0.64 -4.99
N ASP A 194 -8.63 1.95 -4.87
CA ASP A 194 -9.04 2.90 -5.91
C ASP A 194 -7.81 3.47 -6.65
N LYS A 195 -6.66 3.57 -5.98
CA LYS A 195 -5.41 4.11 -6.55
C LYS A 195 -4.18 3.30 -6.12
N ASN A 196 -3.26 3.11 -7.07
CA ASN A 196 -1.90 2.63 -6.85
C ASN A 196 -0.92 3.71 -7.32
N THR A 197 -0.20 4.35 -6.41
CA THR A 197 0.66 5.50 -6.72
C THR A 197 2.04 5.31 -6.11
N ILE A 198 3.03 6.10 -6.55
CA ILE A 198 4.37 6.09 -5.97
C ILE A 198 4.43 6.41 -4.46
N TYR A 199 3.33 6.91 -3.87
CA TYR A 199 3.22 7.25 -2.46
C TYR A 199 2.49 6.19 -1.63
N GLY A 200 1.95 5.14 -2.27
CA GLY A 200 1.14 4.12 -1.61
C GLY A 200 -0.11 3.78 -2.40
N ILE A 201 -0.89 2.87 -1.81
CA ILE A 201 -2.23 2.52 -2.28
C ILE A 201 -3.28 3.21 -1.43
N PHE A 202 -4.38 3.62 -2.07
CA PHE A 202 -5.46 4.34 -1.43
C PHE A 202 -6.80 3.78 -1.88
N GLY A 203 -7.78 3.81 -0.99
CA GLY A 203 -9.13 3.37 -1.31
C GLY A 203 -10.08 3.52 -0.13
N ARG A 204 -11.17 2.76 -0.17
CA ARG A 204 -12.27 2.89 0.79
C ARG A 204 -12.31 1.69 1.72
N TRP A 205 -12.33 1.99 3.01
CA TRP A 205 -12.47 1.02 4.08
C TRP A 205 -13.91 0.50 4.16
N GLU A 206 -14.06 -0.81 4.29
CA GLU A 206 -15.34 -1.50 4.46
C GLU A 206 -15.42 -2.03 5.91
N GLU A 207 -16.60 -2.01 6.51
CA GLU A 207 -16.80 -2.37 7.93
C GLU A 207 -16.75 -3.90 8.18
N GLY A 208 -15.86 -4.62 7.51
CA GLY A 208 -15.62 -6.07 7.68
C GLY A 208 -14.59 -6.41 8.77
N TYR A 209 -13.92 -5.41 9.36
CA TYR A 209 -12.95 -5.64 10.43
C TYR A 209 -13.66 -5.81 11.77
N GLN A 210 -13.77 -7.06 12.20
CA GLN A 210 -14.48 -7.44 13.42
C GLN A 210 -13.79 -6.95 14.71
N GLN A 211 -12.50 -6.59 14.65
CA GLN A 211 -11.80 -6.06 15.81
C GLN A 211 -12.09 -4.57 16.00
N ARG A 212 -12.10 -4.14 17.26
CA ARG A 212 -12.28 -2.73 17.61
C ARG A 212 -11.09 -1.93 17.09
N LEU A 213 -11.37 -1.00 16.17
CA LEU A 213 -10.37 -0.07 15.65
C LEU A 213 -9.71 0.74 16.79
N PRO A 214 -8.40 1.05 16.68
CA PRO A 214 -7.72 1.94 17.60
C PRO A 214 -8.37 3.33 17.66
N LYS A 215 -7.98 4.12 18.68
CA LYS A 215 -8.45 5.51 18.78
C LYS A 215 -7.81 6.36 17.68
N ALA A 216 -8.61 7.22 17.07
CA ALA A 216 -8.09 8.25 16.19
C ALA A 216 -7.24 9.26 16.99
N ILE A 217 -6.07 9.59 16.47
CA ILE A 217 -5.13 10.56 17.04
C ILE A 217 -4.91 11.70 16.06
N GLU A 218 -4.48 12.84 16.60
CA GLU A 218 -4.20 14.05 15.83
C GLU A 218 -2.96 13.89 14.94
N ILE A 219 -3.03 14.41 13.72
CA ILE A 219 -1.86 14.53 12.83
C ILE A 219 -0.94 15.63 13.36
N MET A 220 0.35 15.33 13.50
CA MET A 220 1.35 16.33 13.84
C MET A 220 1.54 17.29 12.66
N HIS A 221 1.49 18.59 12.93
CA HIS A 221 1.84 19.59 11.94
C HIS A 221 3.33 19.50 11.57
N GLU A 222 3.68 19.61 10.29
CA GLU A 222 5.05 19.40 9.78
C GLU A 222 6.12 20.21 10.55
N LYS A 223 5.85 21.49 10.81
CA LYS A 223 6.72 22.38 11.62
C LYS A 223 7.00 21.91 13.06
N ASP A 224 6.16 21.04 13.61
CA ASP A 224 6.29 20.56 14.99
C ASP A 224 7.11 19.26 15.06
N ILE A 225 7.36 18.61 13.92
CA ILE A 225 8.12 17.36 13.83
C ILE A 225 9.58 17.65 14.13
N LYS A 226 10.19 16.88 15.05
CA LYS A 226 11.57 17.08 15.49
C LYS A 226 12.35 15.78 15.46
N ALA A 227 13.66 15.91 15.28
CA ALA A 227 14.58 14.82 15.60
C ALA A 227 14.44 14.43 17.07
N GLY A 228 14.49 13.14 17.37
CA GLY A 228 14.31 12.59 18.70
C GLY A 228 13.46 11.33 18.73
N LYS A 229 13.02 10.95 19.94
CA LYS A 229 12.29 9.69 20.16
C LYS A 229 10.93 9.71 19.46
N ALA A 230 10.58 8.57 18.88
CA ALA A 230 9.28 8.28 18.31
C ALA A 230 9.01 6.77 18.40
N GLU A 231 7.84 6.34 17.97
CA GLU A 231 7.43 4.94 17.92
C GLU A 231 6.96 4.58 16.52
N ILE A 232 7.25 3.37 16.07
CA ILE A 232 6.60 2.77 14.90
C ILE A 232 5.54 1.76 15.35
N TYR A 233 4.40 1.72 14.67
CA TYR A 233 3.36 0.71 14.88
C TYR A 233 3.42 -0.30 13.74
N THR A 234 3.72 -1.56 14.06
CA THR A 234 3.80 -2.60 13.04
C THR A 234 3.56 -3.98 13.65
N ALA A 235 2.96 -4.89 12.88
CA ALA A 235 2.94 -6.29 13.25
C ALA A 235 4.28 -6.97 12.87
N ILE A 236 4.81 -7.80 13.77
CA ILE A 236 5.98 -8.67 13.51
C ILE A 236 5.72 -10.14 13.84
N GLU A 237 4.50 -10.49 14.24
CA GLU A 237 4.06 -11.85 14.56
C GLU A 237 2.54 -11.92 14.57
N GLY A 238 1.98 -12.89 13.86
CA GLY A 238 0.53 -12.98 13.69
C GLY A 238 -0.05 -11.70 13.08
N SER A 239 -1.21 -11.29 13.57
CA SER A 239 -1.89 -10.04 13.20
C SER A 239 -1.74 -8.93 14.24
N LYS A 240 -1.01 -9.16 15.35
CA LYS A 240 -0.93 -8.23 16.47
C LYS A 240 -0.01 -7.06 16.12
N VAL A 241 -0.56 -5.85 16.11
CA VAL A 241 0.20 -4.61 16.04
C VAL A 241 0.83 -4.31 17.40
N GLU A 242 2.12 -3.97 17.39
CA GLU A 242 2.86 -3.54 18.57
C GLU A 242 3.56 -2.21 18.28
N SER A 243 3.89 -1.45 19.34
CA SER A 243 4.72 -0.26 19.24
C SER A 243 6.20 -0.60 19.50
N PHE A 244 7.08 0.00 18.72
CA PHE A 244 8.53 -0.16 18.84
C PHE A 244 9.22 1.19 18.80
N THR A 245 10.19 1.40 19.70
CA THR A 245 10.91 2.67 19.76
C THR A 245 11.85 2.87 18.58
N ILE A 246 11.82 4.08 18.04
CA ILE A 246 12.76 4.59 17.03
C ILE A 246 13.29 5.97 17.46
N GLU A 247 14.30 6.44 16.75
CA GLU A 247 14.83 7.80 16.87
C GLU A 247 14.83 8.46 15.49
N ILE A 248 14.02 9.50 15.31
CA ILE A 248 14.04 10.34 14.11
C ILE A 248 15.37 11.10 14.12
N THR A 249 16.21 10.85 13.13
CA THR A 249 17.55 11.45 13.02
C THR A 249 17.55 12.66 12.10
N LYS A 250 16.63 12.73 11.15
CA LYS A 250 16.55 13.80 10.15
C LYS A 250 15.11 14.12 9.79
N VAL A 251 14.81 15.40 9.63
CA VAL A 251 13.53 15.93 9.16
C VAL A 251 13.83 16.90 8.02
N GLU A 252 13.35 16.60 6.82
CA GLU A 252 13.52 17.42 5.61
C GLU A 252 12.17 17.55 4.89
N ASN A 253 11.48 18.66 5.15
CA ASN A 253 10.13 18.92 4.65
C ASN A 253 9.19 17.75 4.99
N GLU A 254 8.67 17.04 3.98
CA GLU A 254 7.78 15.90 4.13
C GLU A 254 8.53 14.56 4.36
N ARG A 255 9.86 14.55 4.33
CA ARG A 255 10.68 13.33 4.47
C ARG A 255 11.36 13.23 5.83
N LEU A 256 11.48 12.00 6.31
CA LEU A 256 12.08 11.68 7.60
C LEU A 256 13.10 10.54 7.41
N GLU A 257 14.21 10.62 8.13
CA GLU A 257 15.10 9.47 8.36
C GLU A 257 15.07 9.12 9.85
N PHE A 258 15.16 7.84 10.16
CA PHE A 258 15.13 7.35 11.54
C PHE A 258 16.01 6.11 11.73
N LEU A 259 16.35 5.84 12.99
CA LEU A 259 17.03 4.64 13.44
C LEU A 259 16.13 3.84 14.37
N VAL A 260 16.08 2.53 14.16
CA VAL A 260 15.42 1.61 15.09
C VAL A 260 16.29 1.47 16.34
N SER A 261 15.69 1.78 17.50
CA SER A 261 16.33 1.66 18.82
C SER A 261 15.75 0.52 19.66
N ASP A 262 14.60 -0.03 19.27
CA ASP A 262 13.93 -1.13 19.97
C ASP A 262 14.67 -2.47 19.82
N LYS A 263 15.03 -3.07 20.96
CA LYS A 263 15.79 -4.33 20.99
C LYS A 263 14.96 -5.52 20.49
N LYS A 264 13.68 -5.61 20.87
CA LYS A 264 12.81 -6.72 20.47
C LYS A 264 12.61 -6.71 18.96
N LEU A 265 12.39 -5.54 18.37
CA LEU A 265 12.28 -5.39 16.93
C LEU A 265 13.57 -5.82 16.24
N ILE A 266 14.72 -5.27 16.65
CA ILE A 266 16.03 -5.60 16.05
C ILE A 266 16.34 -7.09 16.15
N GLU A 267 16.10 -7.70 17.32
CA GLU A 267 16.37 -9.13 17.53
C GLU A 267 15.51 -10.00 16.61
N LYS A 268 14.23 -9.66 16.42
CA LYS A 268 13.31 -10.47 15.61
C LYS A 268 13.48 -10.24 14.11
N THR A 269 13.89 -9.04 13.69
CA THR A 269 13.78 -8.59 12.29
C THR A 269 15.10 -8.13 11.66
N GLY A 270 16.12 -7.83 12.46
CA GLY A 270 17.36 -7.20 12.01
C GLY A 270 17.26 -5.68 11.78
N GLY A 271 16.07 -5.09 11.92
CA GLY A 271 15.79 -3.68 11.64
C GLY A 271 14.52 -3.52 10.81
N ILE A 272 14.50 -2.56 9.90
CA ILE A 272 13.44 -2.44 8.90
C ILE A 272 13.62 -3.51 7.82
N LEU A 273 12.50 -4.07 7.37
CA LEU A 273 12.43 -5.11 6.36
C LEU A 273 11.22 -4.91 5.43
N GLN A 274 11.18 -5.63 4.32
CA GLN A 274 10.08 -5.55 3.38
C GLN A 274 8.75 -5.99 4.03
N GLY A 275 7.68 -5.25 3.73
CA GLY A 275 6.38 -5.41 4.38
C GLY A 275 6.20 -4.58 5.66
N MET A 276 7.19 -3.78 6.08
CA MET A 276 7.00 -2.70 7.06
C MET A 276 6.65 -1.35 6.41
N SER A 277 6.77 -1.22 5.09
CA SER A 277 6.33 -0.02 4.38
C SER A 277 4.85 0.24 4.65
N GLY A 278 4.53 1.45 5.08
CA GLY A 278 3.23 1.86 5.58
C GLY A 278 3.08 1.83 7.11
N SER A 279 4.08 1.35 7.88
CA SER A 279 4.00 1.35 9.35
C SER A 279 3.91 2.77 9.91
N PRO A 280 2.88 3.13 10.70
CA PRO A 280 2.72 4.46 11.28
C PRO A 280 3.87 4.85 12.21
N ILE A 281 4.23 6.14 12.20
CA ILE A 281 5.19 6.77 13.10
C ILE A 281 4.46 7.76 13.99
N ILE A 282 4.60 7.57 15.30
CA ILE A 282 3.98 8.40 16.33
C ILE A 282 5.06 9.11 17.14
N GLN A 283 4.95 10.42 17.30
CA GLN A 283 5.81 11.23 18.17
C GLN A 283 4.91 12.07 19.08
N ASP A 284 5.19 12.09 20.38
CA ASP A 284 4.41 12.83 21.38
C ASP A 284 2.89 12.55 21.30
N GLY A 285 2.52 11.30 21.01
CA GLY A 285 1.12 10.88 20.87
C GLY A 285 0.39 11.40 19.62
N ARG A 286 1.11 12.03 18.68
CA ARG A 286 0.58 12.55 17.42
C ARG A 286 1.13 11.78 16.21
N PHE A 287 0.32 11.65 15.17
CA PHE A 287 0.66 10.90 13.96
C PHE A 287 1.57 11.75 13.07
N VAL A 288 2.81 11.32 12.90
CA VAL A 288 3.84 12.03 12.14
C VAL A 288 3.83 11.62 10.68
N GLY A 289 3.90 10.31 10.41
CA GLY A 289 4.17 9.80 9.08
C GLY A 289 4.20 8.29 9.02
N ALA A 290 4.63 7.73 7.89
CA ALA A 290 4.70 6.30 7.69
C ALA A 290 6.03 5.89 7.06
N VAL A 291 6.52 4.71 7.46
CA VAL A 291 7.74 4.12 6.90
C VAL A 291 7.57 3.90 5.41
N THR A 292 8.54 4.32 4.59
CA THR A 292 8.51 4.11 3.13
C THR A 292 9.43 2.97 2.72
N HIS A 293 10.70 3.01 3.13
CA HIS A 293 11.71 2.03 2.73
C HIS A 293 12.85 1.94 3.76
N MET A 294 13.63 0.87 3.67
CA MET A 294 14.85 0.64 4.46
C MET A 294 16.10 1.05 3.68
N PHE A 295 17.20 1.28 4.40
CA PHE A 295 18.53 1.36 3.80
C PHE A 295 19.15 -0.04 3.79
N VAL A 296 19.52 -0.55 2.60
CA VAL A 296 19.92 -1.96 2.40
C VAL A 296 21.19 -2.33 3.18
N GLU A 297 22.19 -1.45 3.19
CA GLU A 297 23.44 -1.66 3.92
C GLU A 297 23.30 -1.40 5.44
N GLU A 298 22.29 -0.64 5.84
CA GLU A 298 22.05 -0.26 7.23
C GLU A 298 20.61 -0.58 7.64
N PRO A 299 20.25 -1.86 7.85
CA PRO A 299 18.84 -2.24 8.04
C PRO A 299 18.15 -1.58 9.23
N LYS A 300 18.89 -1.10 10.22
CA LYS A 300 18.33 -0.34 11.35
C LYS A 300 17.89 1.07 10.96
N LYS A 301 18.33 1.57 9.81
CA LYS A 301 17.97 2.88 9.28
C LYS A 301 16.77 2.74 8.35
N GLY A 302 15.82 3.65 8.51
CA GLY A 302 14.62 3.72 7.68
C GLY A 302 14.34 5.14 7.20
N ALA A 303 13.58 5.22 6.13
CA ALA A 303 13.01 6.46 5.61
C ALA A 303 11.49 6.45 5.78
N ALA A 304 10.91 7.64 5.90
CA ALA A 304 9.47 7.83 6.04
C ALA A 304 8.99 9.11 5.36
N LEU A 305 7.67 9.17 5.12
CA LEU A 305 6.95 10.30 4.55
C LEU A 305 5.93 10.80 5.57
N THR A 306 5.71 12.11 5.67
CA THR A 306 4.68 12.66 6.56
C THR A 306 3.30 12.21 6.14
N VAL A 307 2.42 11.97 7.12
CA VAL A 307 1.05 11.53 6.83
C VAL A 307 0.25 12.65 6.15
N ALA A 308 0.61 13.91 6.42
CA ALA A 308 0.08 15.07 5.72
C ALA A 308 0.35 15.02 4.21
N GLU A 309 1.57 14.63 3.79
CA GLU A 309 1.89 14.47 2.38
C GLU A 309 1.18 13.26 1.76
N MET A 310 1.07 12.14 2.48
CA MET A 310 0.28 11.01 2.02
C MET A 310 -1.18 11.40 1.75
N LEU A 311 -1.80 12.20 2.62
CA LEU A 311 -3.16 12.72 2.42
C LEU A 311 -3.26 13.68 1.23
N ARG A 312 -2.27 14.56 1.06
CA ARG A 312 -2.22 15.50 -0.06
C ARG A 312 -2.17 14.78 -1.42
N ARG A 313 -1.54 13.59 -1.44
CA ARG A 313 -1.35 12.76 -2.64
C ARG A 313 -2.39 11.65 -2.82
N SER A 314 -3.25 11.42 -1.82
CA SER A 314 -4.36 10.46 -1.94
C SER A 314 -5.56 11.02 -2.72
N SER A 315 -5.63 12.36 -2.86
CA SER A 315 -6.69 13.11 -3.55
C SER A 315 -6.66 12.94 -5.07
#